data_AF-A0A1N6SYN5-F1
#
_entry.id   AF-A0A1N6SYN5-F1
#
_cell.length_a   1.000
_cell.length_b   1.000
_cell.length_c   1.000
_cell.angle_alpha   90.00
_cell.angle_beta   90.00
_cell.angle_gamma   90.00
#
_symmetry.space_group_name_H-M   'P 1'
#
loop_
_entity.id
_entity.type
_entity.pdbx_description
1 polymer ?
#
loop_
_entity_poly.entity_id
_entity_poly.type
_entity_poly.pdbx_seq_one_letter_code
_entity_poly.pdbx_strand_id
1 'polypeptide(L)'
;MNPVTLISEALEGDGHAIIICVAVALIVLVALWAVAYTVRAYMLGVKAIAQVRTLISVLDAGNASSVRRELRGRAMAPGRGNALWREFDETLVVLDHDRLSNTVEAEHYFSPDRFAPELVRNRLLGAAPSILTALGLLGTFIGLAVGLNGLNLSQAATADEMRTGIEALVKGAGLGFIASVWGVLCSLVVNILEKICSRSISKHAAEVRDQVDQVFLLQTPEHSLVRIEQFTQDSATALAELHEKIGTKLQEAVTGLSEEMQSALTRAIETAVAPSMNALAERTSNQSAQVFEDLVDKFTESFRGIGERQAAELGSASATLDSALTGVSDRVGAAVASMQEAAAAQAAATTAQTAAQERQIAEQEESFRSQMSERTQAFEAEMSTLTELVTSQAKILDGSLSALAAGMDAAAGKLGAATTGLQQSSELLGSTSRAFETTSRRLEESFDAGAAALAGTAESHQEAARLLERHTTELDRLTETTAATAGKLLTAAQSANTAFDTLRASQRQFLDDLQQRVENQSAVLRDWLDEYGDKVHHQTRDRLETWDAHTREFAAHMLQTSQALAEVVDEIDAKAKASARA
;
A
#
# COMPACT_ATOMS: atom_id res chain seq x y z
N MET A 1 1.78 16.53 79.48
CA MET A 1 2.02 15.14 79.94
C MET A 1 2.61 14.37 78.79
N ASN A 2 3.74 13.69 78.99
CA ASN A 2 4.43 12.97 77.93
C ASN A 2 3.59 11.74 77.53
N PRO A 3 3.31 11.47 76.25
CA PRO A 3 2.55 10.28 75.85
C PRO A 3 3.25 8.98 76.26
N VAL A 4 4.58 9.02 76.43
CA VAL A 4 5.41 7.89 76.88
C VAL A 4 5.16 7.52 78.35
N THR A 5 4.86 8.49 79.22
CA THR A 5 4.64 8.23 80.66
C THR A 5 3.25 7.66 80.95
N LEU A 6 2.26 7.92 80.08
CA LEU A 6 0.92 7.31 80.16
C LEU A 6 0.92 5.84 79.73
N ILE A 7 1.82 5.46 78.82
CA ILE A 7 1.95 4.07 78.35
C ILE A 7 2.63 3.19 79.42
N SER A 8 3.54 3.74 80.22
CA SER A 8 4.18 2.99 81.31
C SER A 8 3.23 2.71 82.48
N GLU A 9 2.35 3.66 82.85
CA GLU A 9 1.32 3.43 83.89
C GLU A 9 0.23 2.46 83.43
N ALA A 10 -0.07 2.42 82.11
CA ALA A 10 -1.01 1.46 81.51
C ALA A 10 -0.51 0.00 81.49
N LEU A 11 0.79 -0.23 81.71
CA LEU A 11 1.37 -1.58 81.76
C LEU A 11 1.30 -2.23 83.16
N GLU A 12 1.07 -1.46 84.23
CA GLU A 12 1.12 -1.96 85.62
C GLU A 12 -0.24 -2.30 86.23
N GLY A 13 -1.36 -2.02 85.56
CA GLY A 13 -2.70 -2.43 86.03
C GLY A 13 -3.77 -2.38 84.94
N ASP A 14 -4.65 -3.38 84.93
CA ASP A 14 -5.79 -3.59 84.02
C ASP A 14 -5.47 -4.08 82.59
N GLY A 15 -5.83 -5.33 82.30
CA GLY A 15 -5.76 -5.93 80.95
C GLY A 15 -6.52 -5.15 79.87
N HIS A 16 -7.36 -4.21 80.27
CA HIS A 16 -8.09 -3.26 79.42
C HIS A 16 -7.17 -2.21 78.78
N ALA A 17 -6.17 -1.72 79.53
CA ALA A 17 -5.21 -0.74 79.02
C ALA A 17 -4.27 -1.38 77.98
N ILE A 18 -3.96 -2.67 78.15
CA ILE A 18 -3.14 -3.46 77.22
C ILE A 18 -3.82 -3.59 75.84
N ILE A 19 -5.12 -3.88 75.80
CA ILE A 19 -5.87 -4.04 74.53
C ILE A 19 -5.84 -2.76 73.70
N ILE A 20 -5.98 -1.60 74.34
CA ILE A 20 -6.00 -0.31 73.66
C ILE A 20 -4.60 0.11 73.23
N CYS A 21 -3.57 -0.16 74.05
CA CYS A 21 -2.18 0.03 73.65
C CYS A 21 -1.82 -0.81 72.41
N VAL A 22 -2.32 -2.06 72.34
CA VAL A 22 -2.15 -2.91 71.16
C VAL A 22 -2.87 -2.32 69.94
N ALA A 23 -4.09 -1.80 70.10
CA ALA A 23 -4.82 -1.15 69.01
C ALA A 23 -4.10 0.10 68.48
N VAL A 24 -3.58 0.96 69.36
CA VAL A 24 -2.78 2.13 68.97
C VAL A 24 -1.47 1.72 68.29
N ALA A 25 -0.77 0.72 68.84
CA ALA A 25 0.45 0.17 68.23
C ALA A 25 0.17 -0.39 66.82
N LEU A 26 -0.97 -1.07 66.62
CA LEU A 26 -1.40 -1.57 65.32
C LEU A 26 -1.67 -0.42 64.33
N ILE A 27 -2.39 0.63 64.74
CA ILE A 27 -2.64 1.82 63.92
C ILE A 27 -1.31 2.45 63.47
N VAL A 28 -0.39 2.65 64.40
CA VAL A 28 0.92 3.25 64.12
C VAL A 28 1.74 2.35 63.20
N LEU A 29 1.74 1.03 63.42
CA LEU A 29 2.47 0.08 62.58
C LEU A 29 1.95 0.05 61.14
N VAL A 30 0.62 0.04 60.97
CA VAL A 30 -0.01 0.12 59.63
C VAL A 30 0.31 1.45 58.96
N ALA A 31 0.28 2.57 59.71
CA ALA A 31 0.62 3.87 59.19
C ALA A 31 2.10 3.97 58.78
N LEU A 32 3.02 3.47 59.60
CA LEU A 32 4.45 3.42 59.29
C LEU A 32 4.74 2.55 58.07
N TRP A 33 4.07 1.40 57.96
CA TRP A 33 4.17 0.55 56.78
C TRP A 33 3.67 1.28 55.53
N ALA A 34 2.52 1.95 55.59
CA ALA A 34 1.98 2.72 54.47
C ALA A 34 2.92 3.85 54.07
N VAL A 35 3.47 4.61 55.03
CA VAL A 35 4.45 5.67 54.77
C VAL A 35 5.72 5.11 54.13
N ALA A 36 6.31 4.05 54.71
CA ALA A 36 7.52 3.42 54.19
C ALA A 36 7.31 2.88 52.77
N TYR A 37 6.15 2.28 52.51
CA TYR A 37 5.77 1.81 51.19
C TYR A 37 5.65 2.98 50.19
N THR A 38 4.95 4.06 50.54
CA THR A 38 4.81 5.26 49.71
C THR A 38 6.17 5.88 49.37
N VAL A 39 7.04 6.03 50.37
CA VAL A 39 8.40 6.59 50.17
C VAL A 39 9.24 5.67 49.28
N ARG A 40 9.18 4.35 49.48
CA ARG A 40 9.88 3.38 48.61
C ARG A 40 9.37 3.45 47.17
N ALA A 41 8.06 3.46 46.96
CA ALA A 41 7.46 3.54 45.64
C ALA A 41 7.82 4.88 44.96
N TYR A 42 7.83 5.97 45.72
CA TYR A 42 8.28 7.29 45.25
C TYR A 42 9.75 7.27 44.80
N MET A 43 10.66 6.75 45.62
CA MET A 43 12.08 6.66 45.27
C MET A 43 12.32 5.81 44.01
N LEU A 44 11.59 4.71 43.85
CA LEU A 44 11.67 3.87 42.66
C LEU A 44 11.19 4.61 41.40
N GLY A 45 10.08 5.35 41.51
CA GLY A 45 9.55 6.19 40.43
C GLY A 45 10.51 7.31 40.04
N VAL A 46 11.04 8.06 41.02
CA VAL A 46 12.04 9.11 40.77
C VAL A 46 13.31 8.55 40.14
N LYS A 47 13.77 7.37 40.57
CA LYS A 47 14.92 6.69 39.95
C LYS A 47 14.64 6.35 38.48
N ALA A 48 13.45 5.86 38.16
CA ALA A 48 13.06 5.55 36.78
C ALA A 48 13.00 6.83 35.91
N ILE A 49 12.44 7.91 36.43
CA ILE A 49 12.41 9.21 35.75
C ILE A 49 13.82 9.75 35.54
N ALA A 50 14.68 9.69 36.56
CA ALA A 50 16.06 10.17 36.47
C ALA A 50 16.85 9.42 35.38
N GLN A 51 16.63 8.11 35.22
CA GLN A 51 17.23 7.32 34.15
C GLN A 51 16.84 7.87 32.76
N VAL A 52 15.54 8.10 32.53
CA VAL A 52 15.08 8.69 31.26
C VAL A 52 15.63 10.10 31.08
N ARG A 53 15.62 10.91 32.14
CA ARG A 53 16.14 12.28 32.13
C ARG A 53 17.63 12.34 31.73
N THR A 54 18.43 11.38 32.18
CA THR A 54 19.85 11.29 31.77
C THR A 54 20.05 10.84 30.33
N LEU A 55 19.09 10.11 29.75
CA LEU A 55 19.13 9.73 28.33
C LEU A 55 18.75 10.92 27.45
N ILE A 56 17.68 11.64 27.82
CA ILE A 56 17.17 12.78 27.03
C ILE A 56 18.00 14.06 27.20
N SER A 57 18.83 14.20 28.24
CA SER A 57 19.64 15.41 28.43
C SER A 57 20.69 15.65 27.35
N VAL A 58 21.01 14.62 26.55
CA VAL A 58 21.97 14.72 25.43
C VAL A 58 21.25 14.92 24.09
N LEU A 59 19.91 14.81 24.07
CA LEU A 59 19.09 14.89 22.87
C LEU A 59 18.74 16.35 22.54
N ASP A 60 18.83 16.65 21.25
CA ASP A 60 18.31 17.86 20.61
C ASP A 60 17.70 17.47 19.25
N ALA A 61 16.77 18.28 18.72
CA ALA A 61 16.09 18.00 17.46
C ALA A 61 17.06 17.84 16.28
N GLY A 62 18.25 18.46 16.34
CA GLY A 62 19.29 18.35 15.31
C GLY A 62 20.23 17.15 15.46
N ASN A 63 20.29 16.48 16.62
CA ASN A 63 21.25 15.41 16.89
C ASN A 63 20.58 14.04 17.12
N ALA A 64 19.25 13.99 17.23
CA ALA A 64 18.51 12.81 17.67
C ALA A 64 18.82 11.55 16.86
N SER A 65 18.95 11.64 15.54
CA SER A 65 19.32 10.51 14.68
C SER A 65 20.72 9.98 14.96
N SER A 66 21.70 10.88 15.07
CA SER A 66 23.11 10.55 15.27
C SER A 66 23.39 9.89 16.62
N VAL A 67 22.67 10.31 17.67
CA VAL A 67 22.87 9.83 19.04
C VAL A 67 21.97 8.62 19.37
N ARG A 68 20.96 8.31 18.53
CA ARG A 68 20.02 7.19 18.75
C ARG A 68 20.73 5.87 19.06
N ARG A 69 21.77 5.51 18.29
CA ARG A 69 22.52 4.26 18.48
C ARG A 69 23.25 4.22 19.83
N GLU A 70 23.79 5.35 20.27
CA GLU A 70 24.44 5.47 21.56
C GLU A 70 23.43 5.37 22.71
N LEU A 71 22.28 6.05 22.59
CA LEU A 71 21.20 6.00 23.59
C LEU A 71 20.62 4.61 23.74
N ARG A 72 20.41 3.90 22.62
CA ARG A 72 19.97 2.50 22.64
C ARG A 72 20.98 1.62 23.38
N GLY A 73 22.27 1.89 23.23
CA GLY A 73 23.33 1.22 24.00
C GLY A 73 23.26 1.52 25.50
N ARG A 74 23.10 2.79 25.90
CA ARG A 74 22.96 3.20 27.30
C ARG A 74 21.68 2.64 27.95
N ALA A 75 20.60 2.53 27.18
CA ALA A 75 19.31 1.99 27.63
C ALA A 75 19.28 0.46 27.79
N MET A 76 20.36 -0.27 27.44
CA MET A 76 20.46 -1.70 27.72
C MET A 76 20.73 -2.02 29.19
N ALA A 77 21.22 -1.04 29.96
CA ALA A 77 21.42 -1.21 31.39
C ALA A 77 20.08 -1.48 32.12
N PRO A 78 20.06 -2.33 33.17
CA PRO A 78 18.84 -2.66 33.88
C PRO A 78 18.25 -1.43 34.58
N GLY A 79 16.96 -1.19 34.35
CA GLY A 79 16.24 -0.06 34.92
C GLY A 79 14.86 0.09 34.31
N ARG A 80 13.88 0.48 35.12
CA ARG A 80 12.51 0.71 34.62
C ARG A 80 12.48 1.86 33.62
N GLY A 81 13.17 2.97 33.90
CA GLY A 81 13.25 4.10 32.97
C GLY A 81 13.91 3.71 31.66
N ASN A 82 14.99 2.93 31.73
CA ASN A 82 15.67 2.42 30.54
C ASN A 82 14.77 1.48 29.72
N ALA A 83 13.99 0.61 30.37
CA ALA A 83 13.04 -0.26 29.68
C ALA A 83 11.95 0.55 28.94
N LEU A 84 11.37 1.56 29.60
CA LEU A 84 10.39 2.47 28.98
C LEU A 84 10.99 3.24 27.80
N TRP A 85 12.24 3.68 27.91
CA TRP A 85 12.95 4.33 26.80
C TRP A 85 13.13 3.41 25.60
N ARG A 86 13.44 2.11 25.80
CA ARG A 86 13.57 1.15 24.70
C ARG A 86 12.23 0.92 23.98
N GLU A 87 11.15 0.78 24.75
CA GLU A 87 9.80 0.65 24.18
C GLU A 87 9.43 1.90 23.36
N PHE A 88 9.79 3.10 23.83
CA PHE A 88 9.63 4.33 23.08
C PHE A 88 10.52 4.38 21.82
N ASP A 89 11.79 4.01 21.91
CA ASP A 89 12.75 3.99 20.79
C ASP A 89 12.30 3.07 19.64
N GLU A 90 11.53 2.01 19.93
CA GLU A 90 10.94 1.13 18.91
C GLU A 90 9.87 1.84 18.06
N THR A 91 9.24 2.90 18.58
CA THR A 91 8.25 3.71 17.85
C THR A 91 8.86 4.81 16.98
N LEU A 92 10.16 5.05 17.13
CA LEU A 92 10.83 6.14 16.42
C LEU A 92 11.12 5.76 14.96
N VAL A 93 10.54 6.54 14.05
CA VAL A 93 10.71 6.46 12.60
C VAL A 93 11.56 7.63 12.11
N VAL A 94 12.36 7.40 11.08
CA VAL A 94 13.13 8.45 10.42
C VAL A 94 12.26 9.05 9.32
N LEU A 95 11.91 10.33 9.42
CA LEU A 95 11.31 11.11 8.34
C LEU A 95 12.33 12.08 7.77
N ASP A 96 12.15 12.42 6.49
CA ASP A 96 12.89 13.38 5.65
C ASP A 96 14.10 14.07 6.29
N HIS A 97 15.28 13.90 5.70
CA HIS A 97 16.54 14.53 6.15
C HIS A 97 16.98 14.13 7.56
N ASP A 98 16.84 12.84 7.90
CA ASP A 98 17.40 12.24 9.12
C ASP A 98 16.78 12.78 10.42
N ARG A 99 15.54 13.27 10.39
CA ARG A 99 14.79 13.65 11.59
C ARG A 99 14.03 12.46 12.15
N LEU A 100 14.11 12.27 13.47
CA LEU A 100 13.34 11.24 14.15
C LEU A 100 11.98 11.79 14.58
N SER A 101 10.95 10.99 14.34
CA SER A 101 9.58 11.24 14.76
C SER A 101 9.04 10.02 15.47
N ASN A 102 8.17 10.25 16.45
CA ASN A 102 7.42 9.19 17.13
C ASN A 102 6.09 8.95 16.42
N THR A 103 5.68 7.68 16.32
CA THR A 103 4.37 7.28 15.78
C THR A 103 3.28 7.17 16.86
N VAL A 104 3.70 7.14 18.13
CA VAL A 104 2.83 7.05 19.30
C VAL A 104 3.18 8.20 20.24
N GLU A 105 2.17 8.76 20.91
CA GLU A 105 2.35 9.84 21.88
C GLU A 105 3.33 9.45 22.99
N ALA A 106 4.21 10.38 23.36
CA ALA A 106 5.19 10.19 24.43
C ALA A 106 4.51 9.88 25.78
N GLU A 107 3.29 10.39 25.99
CA GLU A 107 2.48 10.12 27.18
C GLU A 107 2.21 8.63 27.40
N HIS A 108 2.07 7.83 26.34
CA HIS A 108 1.82 6.38 26.45
C HIS A 108 2.94 5.66 27.21
N TYR A 109 4.19 6.11 27.04
CA TYR A 109 5.38 5.49 27.65
C TYR A 109 5.84 6.23 28.90
N PHE A 110 5.74 7.55 28.91
CA PHE A 110 6.23 8.44 29.96
C PHE A 110 5.10 8.97 30.85
N SER A 111 4.16 8.10 31.22
CA SER A 111 3.08 8.43 32.14
C SER A 111 3.45 8.15 33.61
N PRO A 112 2.78 8.80 34.57
CA PRO A 112 3.03 8.59 36.00
C PRO A 112 2.79 7.14 36.46
N ASP A 113 1.81 6.46 35.84
CA ASP A 113 1.48 5.06 36.14
C ASP A 113 2.50 4.06 35.59
N ARG A 114 3.25 4.41 34.53
CA ARG A 114 4.36 3.61 34.00
C ARG A 114 5.63 3.82 34.80
N PHE A 115 5.90 5.05 35.25
CA PHE A 115 7.06 5.36 36.09
C PHE A 115 6.96 4.76 37.51
N ALA A 116 5.79 4.91 38.15
CA ALA A 116 5.55 4.46 39.52
C ALA A 116 4.20 3.72 39.67
N PRO A 117 4.05 2.53 39.06
CA PRO A 117 2.82 1.75 39.16
C PRO A 117 2.50 1.38 40.61
N GLU A 118 3.52 1.16 41.44
CA GLU A 118 3.35 0.80 42.86
C GLU A 118 2.71 1.91 43.70
N LEU A 119 2.83 3.17 43.27
CA LEU A 119 2.25 4.33 43.93
C LEU A 119 0.87 4.66 43.35
N VAL A 120 0.77 4.73 42.03
CA VAL A 120 -0.43 5.24 41.34
C VAL A 120 -1.53 4.20 41.23
N ARG A 121 -1.21 2.93 40.95
CA ARG A 121 -2.20 1.86 40.74
C ARG A 121 -2.53 1.06 42.00
N ASN A 122 -1.91 1.37 43.15
CA ASN A 122 -2.11 0.59 44.36
C ASN A 122 -3.38 0.99 45.12
N ARG A 123 -4.43 0.19 44.92
CA ARG A 123 -5.73 0.37 45.57
C ARG A 123 -5.68 0.24 47.10
N LEU A 124 -4.80 -0.60 47.66
CA LEU A 124 -4.64 -0.73 49.11
C LEU A 124 -4.07 0.55 49.72
N LEU A 125 -3.13 1.20 49.02
CA LEU A 125 -2.56 2.46 49.47
C LEU A 125 -3.58 3.59 49.45
N GLY A 126 -4.42 3.64 48.40
CA GLY A 126 -5.55 4.59 48.33
C GLY A 126 -6.61 4.37 49.42
N ALA A 127 -6.78 3.14 49.91
CA ALA A 127 -7.70 2.80 51.00
C ALA A 127 -7.10 2.97 52.41
N ALA A 128 -5.77 3.10 52.54
CA ALA A 128 -5.08 3.13 53.83
C ALA A 128 -5.58 4.24 54.78
N PRO A 129 -5.84 5.49 54.34
CA PRO A 129 -6.40 6.52 55.22
C PRO A 129 -7.77 6.11 55.81
N SER A 130 -8.66 5.56 54.98
CA SER A 130 -9.97 5.10 55.42
C SER A 130 -9.86 3.93 56.42
N ILE A 131 -8.95 2.99 56.16
CA ILE A 131 -8.68 1.85 57.07
C ILE A 131 -8.16 2.34 58.42
N LEU A 132 -7.20 3.28 58.43
CA LEU A 132 -6.65 3.86 59.67
C LEU A 132 -7.72 4.61 60.47
N THR A 133 -8.62 5.32 59.78
CA THR A 133 -9.76 6.00 60.40
C THR A 133 -10.75 5.00 61.00
N ALA A 134 -11.06 3.93 60.28
CA ALA A 134 -11.93 2.86 60.75
C ALA A 134 -11.34 2.09 61.95
N LEU A 135 -10.03 1.83 61.95
CA LEU A 135 -9.32 1.25 63.10
C LEU A 135 -9.35 2.19 64.32
N GLY A 136 -9.24 3.50 64.11
CA GLY A 136 -9.42 4.49 65.17
C GLY A 136 -10.84 4.46 65.77
N LEU A 137 -11.87 4.39 64.92
CA LEU A 137 -13.27 4.25 65.36
C LEU A 137 -13.50 2.95 66.14
N LEU A 138 -12.94 1.83 65.64
CA LEU A 138 -12.99 0.53 66.30
C LEU A 138 -12.37 0.59 67.70
N GLY A 139 -11.27 1.32 67.86
CA GLY A 139 -10.65 1.57 69.17
C GLY A 139 -11.60 2.22 70.17
N THR A 140 -12.41 3.19 69.73
CA THR A 140 -13.45 3.82 70.58
C THR A 140 -14.54 2.84 70.97
N PHE A 141 -15.03 2.02 70.03
CA PHE A 141 -16.05 1.02 70.33
C PHE A 141 -15.55 -0.04 71.31
N ILE A 142 -14.30 -0.50 71.15
CA ILE A 142 -13.66 -1.43 72.09
C ILE A 142 -13.48 -0.76 73.46
N GLY A 143 -12.99 0.49 73.50
CA GLY A 143 -12.81 1.24 74.75
C GLY A 143 -14.11 1.45 75.53
N LEU A 144 -15.21 1.76 74.82
CA LEU A 144 -16.54 1.87 75.42
C LEU A 144 -17.09 0.51 75.86
N ALA A 145 -16.98 -0.54 75.05
CA ALA A 145 -17.44 -1.88 75.40
C ALA A 145 -16.74 -2.42 76.65
N VAL A 146 -15.43 -2.17 76.74
CA VAL A 146 -14.62 -2.52 77.91
C VAL A 146 -14.98 -1.68 79.14
N GLY A 147 -15.17 -0.37 78.97
CA GLY A 147 -15.61 0.52 80.05
C GLY A 147 -17.00 0.17 80.60
N LEU A 148 -17.90 -0.32 79.75
CA LEU A 148 -19.25 -0.78 80.13
C LEU A 148 -19.23 -2.13 80.86
N ASN A 149 -18.26 -3.00 80.60
CA ASN A 149 -18.12 -4.29 81.27
C ASN A 149 -17.76 -4.14 82.77
N GLY A 150 -17.19 -2.99 83.17
CA GLY A 150 -16.92 -2.66 84.57
C GLY A 150 -18.14 -2.20 85.38
N LEU A 151 -19.31 -2.01 84.75
CA LEU A 151 -20.51 -1.49 85.40
C LEU A 151 -21.42 -2.62 85.91
N ASN A 152 -21.37 -2.90 87.21
CA ASN A 152 -22.33 -3.77 87.88
C ASN A 152 -23.57 -2.99 88.35
N LEU A 153 -24.60 -2.93 87.51
CA LEU A 153 -25.89 -2.26 87.80
C LEU A 153 -26.90 -3.15 88.56
N SER A 154 -26.42 -4.14 89.33
CA SER A 154 -27.30 -5.05 90.08
C SER A 154 -27.96 -4.33 91.27
N GLN A 155 -29.18 -4.71 91.64
CA GLN A 155 -29.93 -4.12 92.78
C GLN A 155 -29.23 -4.26 94.15
N ALA A 156 -28.15 -5.05 94.24
CA ALA A 156 -27.33 -5.23 95.44
C ALA A 156 -26.02 -4.42 95.43
N ALA A 157 -25.78 -3.61 94.40
CA ALA A 157 -24.53 -2.87 94.26
C ALA A 157 -24.43 -1.73 95.29
N THR A 158 -23.30 -1.67 95.98
CA THR A 158 -22.97 -0.59 96.90
C THR A 158 -22.63 0.70 96.15
N ALA A 159 -22.79 1.85 96.79
CA ALA A 159 -22.45 3.15 96.18
C ALA A 159 -20.98 3.24 95.73
N ASP A 160 -20.09 2.50 96.37
CA ASP A 160 -18.67 2.41 95.99
C ASP A 160 -18.46 1.59 94.71
N GLU A 161 -19.16 0.47 94.54
CA GLU A 161 -19.09 -0.35 93.31
C GLU A 161 -19.60 0.41 92.09
N MET A 162 -20.62 1.26 92.26
CA MET A 162 -21.13 2.12 91.19
C MET A 162 -20.14 3.24 90.84
N ARG A 163 -19.48 3.83 91.83
CA ARG A 163 -18.43 4.84 91.62
C ARG A 163 -17.23 4.25 90.87
N THR A 164 -16.79 3.06 91.25
CA THR A 164 -15.69 2.35 90.56
C THR A 164 -16.07 1.97 89.13
N GLY A 165 -17.31 1.52 88.89
CA GLY A 165 -17.80 1.22 87.54
C GLY A 165 -17.87 2.47 86.64
N ILE A 166 -18.30 3.62 87.18
CA ILE A 166 -18.28 4.89 86.44
C ILE A 166 -16.83 5.34 86.17
N GLU A 167 -15.92 5.18 87.13
CA GLU A 167 -14.50 5.49 86.91
C GLU A 167 -13.88 4.60 85.82
N ALA A 168 -14.21 3.31 85.78
CA ALA A 168 -13.80 2.39 84.72
C ALA A 168 -14.40 2.77 83.35
N LEU A 169 -15.67 3.19 83.31
CA LEU A 169 -16.30 3.69 82.08
C LEU A 169 -15.60 4.94 81.55
N VAL A 170 -15.32 5.91 82.42
CA VAL A 170 -14.65 7.17 82.03
C VAL A 170 -13.23 6.90 81.55
N LYS A 171 -12.48 6.03 82.22
CA LYS A 171 -11.14 5.62 81.80
C LYS A 171 -11.16 4.86 80.47
N GLY A 172 -12.06 3.90 80.29
CA GLY A 172 -12.23 3.14 79.04
C GLY A 172 -12.64 4.01 77.85
N ALA A 173 -13.57 4.94 78.06
CA ALA A 173 -13.98 5.92 77.05
C ALA A 173 -12.84 6.89 76.69
N GLY A 174 -12.09 7.38 77.68
CA GLY A 174 -10.93 8.25 77.46
C GLY A 174 -9.81 7.56 76.68
N LEU A 175 -9.50 6.30 77.01
CA LEU A 175 -8.53 5.48 76.28
C LEU A 175 -8.99 5.19 74.83
N GLY A 176 -10.27 4.86 74.62
CA GLY A 176 -10.85 4.67 73.30
C GLY A 176 -10.77 5.93 72.43
N PHE A 177 -10.99 7.12 73.02
CA PHE A 177 -10.84 8.40 72.34
C PHE A 177 -9.41 8.64 71.85
N ILE A 178 -8.39 8.28 72.65
CA ILE A 178 -6.98 8.40 72.25
C ILE A 178 -6.67 7.55 71.01
N ALA A 179 -7.22 6.34 70.91
CA ALA A 179 -7.05 5.48 69.74
C ALA A 179 -7.67 6.11 68.47
N SER A 180 -8.82 6.77 68.59
CA SER A 180 -9.43 7.51 67.48
C SER A 180 -8.61 8.73 67.04
N VAL A 181 -8.03 9.47 67.98
CA VAL A 181 -7.16 10.62 67.66
C VAL A 181 -5.95 10.15 66.86
N TRP A 182 -5.31 9.05 67.27
CA TRP A 182 -4.20 8.46 66.51
C TRP A 182 -4.63 7.92 65.14
N GLY A 183 -5.79 7.27 65.05
CA GLY A 183 -6.32 6.78 63.76
C GLY A 183 -6.52 7.90 62.74
N VAL A 184 -7.15 9.01 63.16
CA VAL A 184 -7.37 10.19 62.30
C VAL A 184 -6.05 10.89 61.96
N LEU A 185 -5.16 11.08 62.94
CA LEU A 185 -3.87 11.73 62.72
C LEU A 185 -2.99 10.95 61.75
N CYS A 186 -2.86 9.63 61.94
CA CYS A 186 -2.13 8.74 61.04
C CYS A 186 -2.76 8.69 59.64
N SER A 187 -4.10 8.64 59.55
CA SER A 187 -4.83 8.71 58.28
C SER A 187 -4.51 9.97 57.49
N LEU A 188 -4.52 11.13 58.17
CA LEU A 188 -4.20 12.42 57.56
C LEU A 188 -2.76 12.47 57.04
N VAL A 189 -1.80 11.99 57.85
CA VAL A 189 -0.37 11.94 57.46
C VAL A 189 -0.17 11.07 56.23
N VAL A 190 -0.74 9.86 56.21
CA VAL A 190 -0.63 8.93 55.07
C VAL A 190 -1.27 9.53 53.81
N ASN A 191 -2.46 10.14 53.92
CA ASN A 191 -3.16 10.75 52.80
C ASN A 191 -2.38 11.94 52.20
N ILE A 192 -1.89 12.85 53.05
CA ILE A 192 -1.11 14.01 52.59
C ILE A 192 0.18 13.54 51.90
N LEU A 193 0.90 12.59 52.51
CA LEU A 193 2.16 12.09 51.97
C LEU A 193 1.95 11.37 50.63
N GLU A 194 0.93 10.51 50.52
CA GLU A 194 0.54 9.87 49.26
C GLU A 194 0.27 10.90 48.16
N LYS A 195 -0.55 11.93 48.45
CA LYS A 195 -0.89 12.96 47.46
C LYS A 195 0.32 13.81 47.06
N ILE A 196 1.21 14.15 47.99
CA ILE A 196 2.43 14.91 47.67
C ILE A 196 3.35 14.09 46.77
N CYS A 197 3.62 12.84 47.14
CA CYS A 197 4.47 11.94 46.35
C CYS A 197 3.89 11.69 44.95
N SER A 198 2.58 11.40 44.87
CA SER A 198 1.89 11.15 43.61
C SER A 198 1.94 12.37 42.68
N ARG A 199 1.59 13.57 43.19
CA ARG A 199 1.69 14.83 42.43
C ARG A 199 3.12 15.14 41.99
N SER A 200 4.11 14.86 42.84
CA SER A 200 5.51 15.06 42.50
C SER A 200 5.93 14.17 41.33
N ILE A 201 5.56 12.89 41.33
CA ILE A 201 5.84 11.99 40.20
C ILE A 201 5.12 12.47 38.94
N SER A 202 3.85 12.86 39.05
CA SER A 202 3.10 13.38 37.90
C SER A 202 3.78 14.60 37.27
N LYS A 203 4.28 15.53 38.09
CA LYS A 203 5.01 16.70 37.60
C LYS A 203 6.29 16.32 36.87
N HIS A 204 7.12 15.46 37.46
CA HIS A 204 8.38 15.07 36.83
C HIS A 204 8.19 14.19 35.58
N ALA A 205 7.14 13.37 35.53
CA ALA A 205 6.76 12.62 34.34
C ALA A 205 6.34 13.56 33.21
N ALA A 206 5.52 14.59 33.51
CA ALA A 206 5.14 15.62 32.55
C ALA A 206 6.37 16.40 32.03
N GLU A 207 7.31 16.78 32.90
CA GLU A 207 8.56 17.43 32.46
C GLU A 207 9.38 16.58 31.49
N VAL A 208 9.46 15.26 31.71
CA VAL A 208 10.13 14.33 30.79
C VAL A 208 9.38 14.20 29.48
N ARG A 209 8.05 14.05 29.53
CA ARG A 209 7.19 13.99 28.34
C ARG A 209 7.35 15.25 27.48
N ASP A 210 7.25 16.42 28.10
CA ASP A 210 7.34 17.70 27.39
C ASP A 210 8.73 17.89 26.74
N GLN A 211 9.81 17.36 27.35
CA GLN A 211 11.14 17.35 26.72
C GLN A 211 11.22 16.40 25.53
N VAL A 212 10.58 15.23 25.62
CA VAL A 212 10.52 14.26 24.51
C VAL A 212 9.72 14.84 23.34
N ASP A 213 8.54 15.42 23.60
CA ASP A 213 7.68 16.01 22.56
C ASP A 213 8.31 17.24 21.87
N GLN A 214 9.25 17.93 22.52
CA GLN A 214 10.03 19.01 21.89
C GLN A 214 11.08 18.48 20.90
N VAL A 215 11.63 17.29 21.16
CA VAL A 215 12.67 16.68 20.32
C VAL A 215 12.06 15.87 19.17
N PHE A 216 11.00 15.11 19.45
CA PHE A 216 10.35 14.22 18.50
C PHE A 216 8.99 14.78 18.09
N LEU A 217 8.82 15.00 16.79
CA LEU A 217 7.52 15.39 16.25
C LEU A 217 6.63 14.16 16.09
N LEU A 218 5.45 14.21 16.70
CA LEU A 218 4.43 13.17 16.55
C LEU A 218 3.98 13.08 15.09
N GLN A 219 4.12 11.90 14.50
CA GLN A 219 3.61 11.56 13.18
C GLN A 219 2.38 10.70 13.35
N THR A 220 1.21 11.34 13.24
CA THR A 220 -0.05 10.62 13.34
C THR A 220 -0.35 9.86 12.04
N PRO A 221 -1.15 8.78 12.10
CA PRO A 221 -1.60 8.07 10.91
C PRO A 221 -2.28 9.00 9.89
N GLU A 222 -3.01 10.01 10.36
CA GLU A 222 -3.72 10.99 9.51
C GLU A 222 -2.74 11.83 8.69
N HIS A 223 -1.64 12.28 9.29
CA HIS A 223 -0.59 13.01 8.56
C HIS A 223 0.05 12.14 7.47
N SER A 224 0.18 10.84 7.72
CA SER A 224 0.65 9.88 6.71
C SER A 224 -0.34 9.71 5.57
N LEU A 225 -1.66 9.69 5.86
CA LEU A 225 -2.71 9.61 4.84
C LEU A 225 -2.74 10.85 3.94
N VAL A 226 -2.63 12.05 4.51
CA VAL A 226 -2.54 13.31 3.74
C VAL A 226 -1.31 13.31 2.84
N ARG A 227 -0.17 12.79 3.33
CA ARG A 227 1.04 12.67 2.51
C ARG A 227 0.88 11.65 1.38
N ILE A 228 0.17 10.53 1.61
CA ILE A 228 -0.17 9.56 0.56
C ILE A 228 -1.06 10.19 -0.50
N GLU A 229 -2.06 10.98 -0.11
CA GLU A 229 -2.91 11.74 -1.04
C GLU A 229 -2.07 12.67 -1.91
N GLN A 230 -1.18 13.48 -1.30
CA GLN A 230 -0.26 14.36 -2.02
C GLN A 230 0.63 13.59 -2.98
N PHE A 231 1.30 12.53 -2.53
CA PHE A 231 2.14 11.71 -3.42
C PHE A 231 1.35 11.02 -4.52
N THR A 232 0.09 10.68 -4.28
CA THR A 232 -0.79 10.09 -5.30
C THR A 232 -1.15 11.14 -6.35
N GLN A 233 -1.44 12.37 -5.93
CA GLN A 233 -1.71 13.48 -6.84
C GLN A 233 -0.45 13.85 -7.66
N ASP A 234 0.71 13.97 -7.01
CA ASP A 234 1.99 14.22 -7.68
C ASP A 234 2.33 13.10 -8.67
N SER A 235 2.07 11.84 -8.30
CA SER A 235 2.25 10.69 -9.20
C SER A 235 1.30 10.75 -10.38
N ALA A 236 0.04 11.15 -10.19
CA ALA A 236 -0.94 11.31 -11.26
C ALA A 236 -0.51 12.41 -12.25
N THR A 237 0.00 13.54 -11.75
CA THR A 237 0.56 14.61 -12.58
C THR A 237 1.80 14.15 -13.34
N ALA A 238 2.74 13.47 -12.66
CA ALA A 238 3.94 12.94 -13.31
C ALA A 238 3.62 11.89 -14.38
N LEU A 239 2.60 11.05 -14.17
CA LEU A 239 2.11 10.09 -15.17
C LEU A 239 1.46 10.78 -16.36
N ALA A 240 0.71 11.87 -16.15
CA ALA A 240 0.14 12.67 -17.22
C ALA A 240 1.23 13.34 -18.08
N GLU A 241 2.23 13.96 -17.44
CA GLU A 241 3.40 14.52 -18.14
C GLU A 241 4.19 13.45 -18.89
N LEU A 242 4.34 12.26 -18.30
CA LEU A 242 5.00 11.12 -18.94
C LEU A 242 4.24 10.71 -20.21
N HIS A 243 2.90 10.67 -20.17
CA HIS A 243 2.07 10.35 -21.33
C HIS A 243 2.28 11.36 -22.48
N GLU A 244 2.31 12.65 -22.16
CA GLU A 244 2.58 13.71 -23.14
C GLU A 244 3.98 13.58 -23.76
N LYS A 245 5.01 13.37 -22.92
CA LYS A 245 6.40 13.19 -23.37
C LYS A 245 6.60 11.94 -24.19
N ILE A 246 5.96 10.82 -23.83
CA ILE A 246 6.00 9.59 -24.62
C ILE A 246 5.33 9.82 -25.98
N GLY A 247 4.15 10.45 -26.00
CA GLY A 247 3.44 10.77 -27.24
C GLY A 247 4.28 11.62 -28.20
N THR A 248 4.85 12.72 -27.70
CA THR A 248 5.73 13.60 -28.49
C THR A 248 7.00 12.88 -28.95
N LYS A 249 7.70 12.14 -28.07
CA LYS A 249 8.92 11.42 -28.46
C LYS A 249 8.67 10.30 -29.45
N LEU A 250 7.55 9.59 -29.32
CA LEU A 250 7.15 8.55 -30.27
C LEU A 250 6.78 9.16 -31.64
N GLN A 251 6.12 10.31 -31.65
CA GLN A 251 5.76 11.02 -32.88
C GLN A 251 6.99 11.63 -33.58
N GLU A 252 7.95 12.17 -32.82
CA GLU A 252 9.27 12.58 -33.34
C GLU A 252 10.00 11.39 -33.97
N ALA A 253 10.04 10.25 -33.28
CA ALA A 253 10.70 9.04 -33.77
C ALA A 253 10.06 8.49 -35.07
N VAL A 254 8.72 8.46 -35.13
CA VAL A 254 7.99 8.01 -36.32
C VAL A 254 8.17 8.97 -37.50
N THR A 255 8.13 10.28 -37.26
CA THR A 255 8.35 11.29 -38.30
C THR A 255 9.78 11.21 -38.83
N GLY A 256 10.77 11.10 -37.95
CA GLY A 256 12.18 10.93 -38.34
C GLY A 256 12.41 9.66 -39.16
N LEU A 257 11.81 8.54 -38.75
CA LEU A 257 11.87 7.29 -39.50
C LEU A 257 11.23 7.42 -40.89
N SER A 258 10.11 8.14 -41.01
CA SER A 258 9.43 8.36 -42.29
C SER A 258 10.26 9.23 -43.25
N GLU A 259 10.86 10.32 -42.75
CA GLU A 259 11.76 11.17 -43.55
C GLU A 259 12.99 10.39 -44.01
N GLU A 260 13.57 9.57 -43.13
CA GLU A 260 14.74 8.75 -43.44
C GLU A 260 14.41 7.65 -44.47
N MET A 261 13.25 6.99 -44.35
CA MET A 261 12.73 6.07 -45.37
C MET A 261 12.45 6.76 -46.69
N GLN A 262 11.84 7.95 -46.69
CA GLN A 262 11.53 8.69 -47.91
C GLN A 262 12.81 9.13 -48.62
N SER A 263 13.83 9.56 -47.87
CA SER A 263 15.17 9.88 -48.40
C SER A 263 15.84 8.64 -49.01
N ALA A 264 15.80 7.50 -48.30
CA ALA A 264 16.37 6.25 -48.77
C ALA A 264 15.66 5.72 -50.04
N LEU A 265 14.33 5.80 -50.07
CA LEU A 265 13.51 5.40 -51.21
C LEU A 265 13.72 6.31 -52.42
N THR A 266 13.79 7.63 -52.21
CA THR A 266 14.08 8.60 -53.28
C THR A 266 15.45 8.33 -53.88
N ARG A 267 16.48 8.12 -53.03
CA ARG A 267 17.82 7.73 -53.50
C ARG A 267 17.79 6.41 -54.28
N ALA A 268 17.05 5.41 -53.80
CA ALA A 268 16.93 4.13 -54.51
C ALA A 268 16.26 4.31 -55.89
N ILE A 269 15.22 5.14 -55.99
CA ILE A 269 14.51 5.43 -57.25
C ILE A 269 15.40 6.22 -58.22
N GLU A 270 16.06 7.29 -57.77
CA GLU A 270 16.98 8.08 -58.61
C GLU A 270 18.16 7.26 -59.12
N THR A 271 18.71 6.39 -58.27
CA THR A 271 19.94 5.67 -58.61
C THR A 271 19.68 4.38 -59.41
N ALA A 272 18.53 3.71 -59.20
CA ALA A 272 18.25 2.41 -59.80
C ALA A 272 17.12 2.42 -60.84
N VAL A 273 16.08 3.24 -60.65
CA VAL A 273 14.85 3.19 -61.48
C VAL A 273 14.90 4.17 -62.64
N ALA A 274 15.38 5.40 -62.43
CA ALA A 274 15.46 6.41 -63.49
C ALA A 274 16.28 5.99 -64.73
N PRO A 275 17.47 5.35 -64.60
CA PRO A 275 18.23 4.88 -65.76
C PRO A 275 17.52 3.75 -66.51
N SER A 276 16.85 2.87 -65.75
CA SER A 276 16.16 1.68 -66.26
C SER A 276 14.88 2.05 -67.04
N MET A 277 14.15 3.08 -66.62
CA MET A 277 12.96 3.59 -67.33
C MET A 277 13.32 4.30 -68.63
N ASN A 278 14.43 5.04 -68.67
CA ASN A 278 14.92 5.65 -69.91
C ASN A 278 15.32 4.58 -70.94
N ALA A 279 16.00 3.52 -70.50
CA ALA A 279 16.38 2.39 -71.35
C ALA A 279 15.18 1.54 -71.83
N LEU A 280 14.13 1.45 -71.02
CA LEU A 280 12.91 0.71 -71.38
C LEU A 280 12.02 1.48 -72.37
N ALA A 281 11.91 2.80 -72.22
CA ALA A 281 11.20 3.67 -73.16
C ALA A 281 11.81 3.61 -74.58
N GLU A 282 13.14 3.48 -74.67
CA GLU A 282 13.87 3.35 -75.93
C GLU A 282 13.70 1.96 -76.59
N ARG A 283 13.57 0.89 -75.78
CA ARG A 283 13.40 -0.49 -76.27
C ARG A 283 11.96 -0.86 -76.62
N THR A 284 10.98 -0.23 -75.99
CA THR A 284 9.55 -0.52 -76.20
C THR A 284 9.05 -0.06 -77.59
N SER A 285 9.81 0.76 -78.30
CA SER A 285 9.45 1.23 -79.66
C SER A 285 9.46 0.13 -80.74
N ASN A 286 10.09 -1.04 -80.53
CA ASN A 286 10.46 -1.93 -81.65
C ASN A 286 9.97 -3.39 -81.60
N GLN A 287 9.23 -3.86 -80.58
CA GLN A 287 9.02 -5.33 -80.47
C GLN A 287 7.67 -5.75 -79.86
N SER A 288 6.57 -5.47 -80.56
CA SER A 288 5.20 -5.67 -80.06
C SER A 288 4.37 -6.77 -80.75
N ALA A 289 4.93 -7.90 -81.23
CA ALA A 289 4.09 -8.87 -81.95
C ALA A 289 4.23 -10.37 -81.58
N GLN A 290 5.16 -10.78 -80.71
CA GLN A 290 5.47 -12.22 -80.59
C GLN A 290 5.41 -12.81 -79.18
N VAL A 291 4.99 -12.02 -78.18
CA VAL A 291 5.01 -12.42 -76.75
C VAL A 291 3.66 -13.01 -76.27
N PHE A 292 2.57 -12.77 -77.00
CA PHE A 292 1.22 -13.12 -76.55
C PHE A 292 0.85 -14.61 -76.66
N GLU A 293 1.53 -15.37 -77.51
CA GLU A 293 1.19 -16.78 -77.76
C GLU A 293 1.85 -17.72 -76.72
N ASP A 294 3.05 -17.38 -76.25
CA ASP A 294 3.85 -18.22 -75.33
C ASP A 294 3.41 -18.10 -73.85
N LEU A 295 2.68 -17.03 -73.52
CA LEU A 295 2.16 -16.75 -72.16
C LEU A 295 0.89 -17.55 -71.81
N VAL A 296 0.13 -18.00 -72.81
CA VAL A 296 -1.15 -18.70 -72.61
C VAL A 296 -0.93 -20.19 -72.30
N ASP A 297 0.07 -20.81 -72.93
CA ASP A 297 0.37 -22.23 -72.73
C ASP A 297 1.00 -22.50 -71.36
N LYS A 298 1.92 -21.64 -70.89
CA LYS A 298 2.53 -21.77 -69.55
C LYS A 298 1.60 -21.44 -68.38
N PHE A 299 0.58 -20.62 -68.61
CA PHE A 299 -0.43 -20.27 -67.60
C PHE A 299 -1.33 -21.46 -67.26
N THR A 300 -1.64 -22.29 -68.24
CA THR A 300 -2.54 -23.45 -68.10
C THR A 300 -1.90 -24.61 -67.33
N GLU A 301 -0.58 -24.79 -67.47
CA GLU A 301 0.18 -25.85 -66.77
C GLU A 301 0.44 -25.50 -65.28
N SER A 302 0.67 -24.22 -64.97
CA SER A 302 0.82 -23.72 -63.60
C SER A 302 -0.46 -23.86 -62.77
N PHE A 303 -1.63 -23.65 -63.40
CA PHE A 303 -2.93 -23.71 -62.73
C PHE A 303 -3.30 -25.12 -62.25
N ARG A 304 -2.87 -26.16 -62.97
CA ARG A 304 -3.17 -27.56 -62.64
C ARG A 304 -2.38 -28.06 -61.41
N GLY A 305 -1.16 -27.58 -61.22
CA GLY A 305 -0.30 -27.94 -60.08
C GLY A 305 -0.59 -27.19 -58.77
N ILE A 306 -1.34 -26.09 -58.82
CA ILE A 306 -1.77 -25.32 -57.64
C ILE A 306 -3.01 -25.97 -56.99
N GLY A 307 -3.94 -26.50 -57.79
CA GLY A 307 -5.17 -27.13 -57.29
C GLY A 307 -4.94 -28.39 -56.45
N GLU A 308 -3.94 -29.21 -56.81
CA GLU A 308 -3.62 -30.45 -56.06
C GLU A 308 -2.93 -30.20 -54.72
N ARG A 309 -2.09 -29.15 -54.61
CA ARG A 309 -1.41 -28.79 -53.35
C ARG A 309 -2.35 -28.10 -52.36
N GLN A 310 -3.28 -27.29 -52.86
CA GLN A 310 -4.26 -26.57 -52.03
C GLN A 310 -5.28 -27.51 -51.37
N ALA A 311 -5.65 -28.60 -52.03
CA ALA A 311 -6.54 -29.61 -51.48
C ALA A 311 -5.91 -30.42 -50.32
N ALA A 312 -4.59 -30.66 -50.37
CA ALA A 312 -3.87 -31.39 -49.33
C ALA A 312 -3.61 -30.55 -48.06
N GLU A 313 -3.32 -29.24 -48.21
CA GLU A 313 -3.12 -28.33 -47.07
C GLU A 313 -4.43 -27.98 -46.35
N LEU A 314 -5.54 -27.84 -47.08
CA LEU A 314 -6.87 -27.60 -46.49
C LEU A 314 -7.35 -28.78 -45.62
N GLY A 315 -6.97 -30.02 -45.96
CA GLY A 315 -7.28 -31.21 -45.16
C GLY A 315 -6.54 -31.24 -43.81
N SER A 316 -5.28 -30.80 -43.79
CA SER A 316 -4.44 -30.71 -42.58
C SER A 316 -4.88 -29.56 -41.65
N ALA A 317 -5.29 -28.43 -42.22
CA ALA A 317 -5.77 -27.28 -41.47
C ALA A 317 -7.08 -27.58 -40.72
N SER A 318 -8.01 -28.32 -41.34
CA SER A 318 -9.28 -28.72 -40.71
C SER A 318 -9.09 -29.66 -39.52
N ALA A 319 -8.17 -30.63 -39.60
CA ALA A 319 -7.88 -31.55 -38.48
C ALA A 319 -7.23 -30.83 -37.28
N THR A 320 -6.44 -29.78 -37.56
CA THR A 320 -5.80 -28.96 -36.53
C THR A 320 -6.81 -28.04 -35.85
N LEU A 321 -7.77 -27.51 -36.62
CA LEU A 321 -8.85 -26.66 -36.10
C LEU A 321 -9.79 -27.44 -35.18
N ASP A 322 -10.11 -28.68 -35.53
CA ASP A 322 -10.97 -29.58 -34.73
C ASP A 322 -10.32 -29.94 -33.37
N SER A 323 -9.01 -30.20 -33.38
CA SER A 323 -8.24 -30.45 -32.15
C SER A 323 -8.12 -29.20 -31.26
N ALA A 324 -7.94 -28.02 -31.86
CA ALA A 324 -7.89 -26.76 -31.13
C ALA A 324 -9.25 -26.37 -30.50
N LEU A 325 -10.35 -26.59 -31.23
CA LEU A 325 -11.71 -26.35 -30.74
C LEU A 325 -12.08 -27.30 -29.60
N THR A 326 -11.68 -28.57 -29.68
CA THR A 326 -11.87 -29.55 -28.60
C THR A 326 -11.08 -29.15 -27.34
N GLY A 327 -9.81 -28.76 -27.49
CA GLY A 327 -8.97 -28.33 -26.36
C GLY A 327 -9.42 -27.00 -25.70
N VAL A 328 -10.07 -26.11 -26.44
CA VAL A 328 -10.70 -24.91 -25.87
C VAL A 328 -11.98 -25.27 -25.10
N SER A 329 -12.81 -26.17 -25.64
CA SER A 329 -14.02 -26.67 -24.95
C SER A 329 -13.68 -27.35 -23.62
N ASP A 330 -12.63 -28.18 -23.60
CA ASP A 330 -12.18 -28.86 -22.37
C ASP A 330 -11.65 -27.88 -21.31
N ARG A 331 -10.92 -26.84 -21.73
CA ARG A 331 -10.40 -25.82 -20.81
C ARG A 331 -11.49 -24.92 -20.25
N VAL A 332 -12.49 -24.56 -21.07
CA VAL A 332 -13.66 -23.81 -20.60
C VAL A 332 -14.52 -24.67 -19.67
N GLY A 333 -14.72 -25.95 -19.98
CA GLY A 333 -15.40 -26.90 -19.10
C GLY A 333 -14.71 -27.07 -17.75
N ALA A 334 -13.38 -27.20 -17.74
CA ALA A 334 -12.58 -27.28 -16.52
C ALA A 334 -12.60 -25.97 -15.71
N ALA A 335 -12.57 -24.82 -16.37
CA ALA A 335 -12.67 -23.51 -15.72
C ALA A 335 -14.04 -23.30 -15.07
N VAL A 336 -15.13 -23.69 -15.75
CA VAL A 336 -16.49 -23.62 -15.22
C VAL A 336 -16.66 -24.57 -14.03
N ALA A 337 -16.14 -25.80 -14.11
CA ALA A 337 -16.18 -26.76 -13.00
C ALA A 337 -15.41 -26.23 -11.77
N SER A 338 -14.21 -25.67 -11.99
CA SER A 338 -13.42 -25.02 -10.92
C SER A 338 -14.15 -23.84 -10.30
N MET A 339 -14.86 -23.04 -11.09
CA MET A 339 -15.61 -21.89 -10.59
C MET A 339 -16.85 -22.32 -9.80
N GLN A 340 -17.51 -23.40 -10.23
CA GLN A 340 -18.66 -24.00 -9.52
C GLN A 340 -18.23 -24.59 -8.17
N GLU A 341 -17.07 -25.25 -8.12
CA GLU A 341 -16.51 -25.81 -6.89
C GLU A 341 -16.06 -24.71 -5.92
N ALA A 342 -15.44 -23.63 -6.43
CA ALA A 342 -15.09 -22.45 -5.63
C ALA A 342 -16.35 -21.71 -5.11
N ALA A 343 -17.39 -21.59 -5.93
CA ALA A 343 -18.66 -20.99 -5.52
C ALA A 343 -19.39 -21.84 -4.46
N ALA A 344 -19.36 -23.18 -4.59
CA ALA A 344 -19.92 -24.09 -3.60
C ALA A 344 -19.15 -24.03 -2.26
N ALA A 345 -17.82 -23.96 -2.30
CA ALA A 345 -16.98 -23.79 -1.11
C ALA A 345 -17.24 -22.45 -0.41
N GLN A 346 -17.38 -21.36 -1.18
CA GLN A 346 -17.70 -20.03 -0.64
C GLN A 346 -19.11 -19.98 -0.05
N ALA A 347 -20.10 -20.62 -0.69
CA ALA A 347 -21.46 -20.71 -0.15
C ALA A 347 -21.48 -21.50 1.17
N ALA A 348 -20.79 -22.64 1.25
CA ALA A 348 -20.68 -23.43 2.47
C ALA A 348 -19.97 -22.67 3.61
N ALA A 349 -18.91 -21.92 3.29
CA ALA A 349 -18.20 -21.08 4.26
C ALA A 349 -19.08 -19.93 4.77
N THR A 350 -19.85 -19.29 3.88
CA THR A 350 -20.79 -18.22 4.23
C THR A 350 -21.91 -18.75 5.13
N THR A 351 -22.52 -19.90 4.79
CA THR A 351 -23.56 -20.53 5.62
C THR A 351 -23.02 -20.95 7.00
N ALA A 352 -21.79 -21.47 7.08
CA ALA A 352 -21.16 -21.82 8.35
C ALA A 352 -20.90 -20.58 9.22
N GLN A 353 -20.53 -19.46 8.61
CA GLN A 353 -20.33 -18.18 9.30
C GLN A 353 -21.64 -17.58 9.80
N THR A 354 -22.72 -17.61 9.00
CA THR A 354 -24.04 -17.13 9.43
C THR A 354 -24.61 -17.97 10.58
N ALA A 355 -24.46 -19.29 10.52
CA ALA A 355 -24.89 -20.19 11.61
C ALA A 355 -24.08 -19.99 12.91
N ALA A 356 -22.79 -19.66 12.81
CA ALA A 356 -21.98 -19.31 13.96
C ALA A 356 -22.42 -17.97 14.59
N GLN A 357 -22.79 -17.00 13.76
CA GLN A 357 -23.27 -15.70 14.20
C GLN A 357 -24.67 -15.78 14.86
N GLU A 358 -25.57 -16.61 14.33
CA GLU A 358 -26.88 -16.87 14.95
C GLU A 358 -26.75 -17.56 16.33
N ARG A 359 -25.82 -18.51 16.48
CA ARG A 359 -25.53 -19.12 17.80
C ARG A 359 -25.01 -18.09 18.81
N GLN A 360 -24.13 -17.18 18.37
CA GLN A 360 -23.58 -16.15 19.24
C GLN A 360 -24.66 -15.15 19.69
N ILE A 361 -25.61 -14.81 18.82
CA ILE A 361 -26.76 -13.96 19.17
C ILE A 361 -27.68 -14.67 20.18
N ALA A 362 -27.96 -15.97 19.97
CA ALA A 362 -28.79 -16.75 20.89
C ALA A 362 -28.17 -16.88 22.29
N GLU A 363 -26.85 -17.12 22.38
CA GLU A 363 -26.12 -17.16 23.66
C GLU A 363 -26.12 -15.79 24.36
N GLN A 364 -26.01 -14.71 23.59
CA GLN A 364 -26.05 -13.35 24.12
C GLN A 364 -27.45 -13.00 24.67
N GLU A 365 -28.51 -13.39 23.97
CA GLU A 365 -29.90 -13.20 24.39
C GLU A 365 -30.23 -14.00 25.65
N GLU A 366 -29.76 -15.24 25.76
CA GLU A 366 -29.91 -16.06 26.97
C GLU A 366 -29.17 -15.46 28.18
N SER A 367 -27.95 -14.96 27.98
CA SER A 367 -27.18 -14.27 29.02
C SER A 367 -27.86 -12.99 29.50
N PHE A 368 -28.50 -12.25 28.58
CA PHE A 368 -29.22 -11.02 28.88
C PHE A 368 -30.51 -11.33 29.66
N ARG A 369 -31.23 -12.38 29.27
CA ARG A 369 -32.44 -12.85 29.96
C ARG A 369 -32.15 -13.30 31.39
N SER A 370 -31.03 -14.01 31.59
CA SER A 370 -30.56 -14.42 32.92
C SER A 370 -30.24 -13.21 33.81
N GLN A 371 -29.48 -12.23 33.30
CA GLN A 371 -29.15 -11.00 34.04
C GLN A 371 -30.39 -10.16 34.39
N MET A 372 -31.37 -10.09 33.49
CA MET A 372 -32.62 -9.36 33.74
C MET A 372 -33.46 -10.04 34.83
N SER A 373 -33.51 -11.37 34.84
CA SER A 373 -34.19 -12.14 35.89
C SER A 373 -33.54 -11.94 37.26
N GLU A 374 -32.20 -11.94 37.33
CA GLU A 374 -31.46 -11.74 38.57
C GLU A 374 -31.65 -10.32 39.13
N ARG A 375 -31.67 -9.30 38.27
CA ARG A 375 -32.00 -7.91 38.65
C ARG A 375 -33.43 -7.74 39.13
N THR A 376 -34.38 -8.45 38.52
CA THR A 376 -35.80 -8.34 38.89
C THR A 376 -36.05 -8.95 40.27
N GLN A 377 -35.42 -10.10 40.58
CA GLN A 377 -35.44 -10.69 41.93
C GLN A 377 -34.76 -9.80 42.98
N ALA A 378 -33.64 -9.15 42.64
CA ALA A 378 -32.97 -8.22 43.55
C ALA A 378 -33.83 -7.00 43.88
N PHE A 379 -34.54 -6.46 42.88
CA PHE A 379 -35.47 -5.34 43.04
C PHE A 379 -36.70 -5.71 43.89
N GLU A 380 -37.23 -6.91 43.71
CA GLU A 380 -38.37 -7.40 44.49
C GLU A 380 -38.01 -7.65 45.96
N ALA A 381 -36.79 -8.14 46.23
CA ALA A 381 -36.26 -8.27 47.58
C ALA A 381 -36.08 -6.90 48.28
N GLU A 382 -35.62 -5.88 47.55
CA GLU A 382 -35.42 -4.52 48.05
C GLU A 382 -36.77 -3.84 48.41
N MET A 383 -37.81 -4.08 47.61
CA MET A 383 -39.16 -3.56 47.84
C MET A 383 -39.85 -4.23 49.04
N SER A 384 -39.57 -5.51 49.29
CA SER A 384 -40.03 -6.25 50.48
C SER A 384 -39.47 -5.64 51.77
N THR A 385 -38.18 -5.30 51.80
CA THR A 385 -37.54 -4.64 52.95
C THR A 385 -38.08 -3.24 53.24
N LEU A 386 -38.46 -2.48 52.21
CA LEU A 386 -39.13 -1.18 52.38
C LEU A 386 -40.52 -1.32 52.99
N THR A 387 -41.27 -2.34 52.58
CA THR A 387 -42.63 -2.61 53.08
C THR A 387 -42.60 -3.04 54.56
N GLU A 388 -41.58 -3.80 54.96
CA GLU A 388 -41.36 -4.22 56.35
C GLU A 388 -40.98 -3.05 57.28
N LEU A 389 -40.18 -2.10 56.77
CA LEU A 389 -39.78 -0.90 57.51
C LEU A 389 -40.96 0.05 57.78
N VAL A 390 -41.87 0.20 56.82
CA VAL A 390 -43.11 0.99 56.94
C VAL A 390 -44.07 0.37 57.96
N THR A 391 -44.14 -0.96 58.01
CA THR A 391 -45.02 -1.71 58.93
C THR A 391 -44.51 -1.61 60.38
N SER A 392 -43.20 -1.53 60.59
CA SER A 392 -42.58 -1.41 61.93
C SER A 392 -42.82 -0.06 62.63
N GLN A 393 -43.14 0.99 61.86
CA GLN A 393 -43.24 2.37 62.34
C GLN A 393 -44.64 2.73 62.87
N ALA A 394 -45.62 1.82 62.72
CA ALA A 394 -47.01 2.02 63.16
C ALA A 394 -47.25 1.85 64.68
N LYS A 395 -46.23 1.45 65.47
CA LYS A 395 -46.38 1.13 66.91
C LYS A 395 -46.05 2.28 67.87
N ILE A 396 -45.62 3.44 67.38
CA ILE A 396 -45.19 4.58 68.21
C ILE A 396 -46.16 5.75 67.99
N LEU A 397 -47.35 5.66 68.58
CA LEU A 397 -48.43 6.65 68.47
C LEU A 397 -48.99 7.03 69.85
N ASP A 398 -48.11 7.40 70.79
CA ASP A 398 -48.51 7.87 72.15
C ASP A 398 -48.08 9.33 72.46
N GLY A 399 -47.53 10.07 71.49
CA GLY A 399 -47.09 11.47 71.64
C GLY A 399 -47.81 12.47 70.70
N SER A 400 -48.99 12.12 70.21
CA SER A 400 -49.48 12.52 68.88
C SER A 400 -50.26 13.84 68.77
N LEU A 401 -50.23 14.77 69.74
CA LEU A 401 -50.91 16.07 69.57
C LEU A 401 -49.96 17.28 69.42
N SER A 402 -48.88 17.36 70.21
CA SER A 402 -47.91 18.46 70.08
C SER A 402 -46.91 18.21 68.94
N ALA A 403 -46.51 16.96 68.75
CA ALA A 403 -45.70 16.55 67.61
C ALA A 403 -46.46 16.61 66.27
N LEU A 404 -47.80 16.52 66.29
CA LEU A 404 -48.63 16.65 65.08
C LEU A 404 -48.71 18.10 64.61
N ALA A 405 -48.79 19.08 65.52
CA ALA A 405 -48.78 20.50 65.16
C ALA A 405 -47.40 20.93 64.61
N ALA A 406 -46.31 20.56 65.30
CA ALA A 406 -44.95 20.82 64.80
C ALA A 406 -44.64 20.01 63.52
N GLY A 407 -45.18 18.79 63.42
CA GLY A 407 -45.07 17.93 62.25
C GLY A 407 -45.85 18.45 61.04
N MET A 408 -47.03 19.04 61.25
CA MET A 408 -47.82 19.71 60.20
C MET A 408 -47.11 20.95 59.69
N ASP A 409 -46.48 21.75 60.56
CA ASP A 409 -45.72 22.95 60.16
C ASP A 409 -44.44 22.57 59.40
N ALA A 410 -43.72 21.55 59.88
CA ALA A 410 -42.57 20.97 59.18
C ALA A 410 -42.98 20.28 57.86
N ALA A 411 -44.16 19.64 57.81
CA ALA A 411 -44.71 19.04 56.60
C ALA A 411 -45.15 20.12 55.61
N ALA A 412 -45.73 21.24 56.05
CA ALA A 412 -46.06 22.38 55.21
C ALA A 412 -44.80 23.03 54.63
N GLY A 413 -43.73 23.18 55.43
CA GLY A 413 -42.43 23.66 54.96
C GLY A 413 -41.78 22.71 53.95
N LYS A 414 -41.81 21.39 54.21
CA LYS A 414 -41.30 20.38 53.28
C LYS A 414 -42.15 20.26 52.02
N LEU A 415 -43.48 20.41 52.10
CA LEU A 415 -44.38 20.48 50.96
C LEU A 415 -44.12 21.74 50.14
N GLY A 416 -43.85 22.88 50.77
CA GLY A 416 -43.43 24.10 50.09
C GLY A 416 -42.13 23.90 49.31
N ALA A 417 -41.10 23.35 49.97
CA ALA A 417 -39.83 23.04 49.34
C ALA A 417 -39.97 21.98 48.22
N ALA A 418 -40.80 20.96 48.42
CA ALA A 418 -41.10 19.95 47.41
C ALA A 418 -41.88 20.53 46.24
N THR A 419 -42.79 21.48 46.47
CA THR A 419 -43.53 22.19 45.42
C THR A 419 -42.59 23.08 44.61
N THR A 420 -41.66 23.79 45.27
CA THR A 420 -40.61 24.55 44.59
C THR A 420 -39.67 23.63 43.80
N GLY A 421 -39.28 22.49 44.37
CA GLY A 421 -38.47 21.48 43.68
C GLY A 421 -39.19 20.85 42.49
N LEU A 422 -40.50 20.62 42.59
CA LEU A 422 -41.34 20.15 41.49
C LEU A 422 -41.50 21.21 40.40
N GLN A 423 -41.62 22.49 40.78
CA GLN A 423 -41.69 23.58 39.82
C GLN A 423 -40.37 23.76 39.06
N GLN A 424 -39.24 23.68 39.77
CA GLN A 424 -37.91 23.68 39.16
C GLN A 424 -37.70 22.45 38.27
N SER A 425 -38.16 21.26 38.70
CA SER A 425 -38.09 20.03 37.90
C SER A 425 -38.97 20.13 36.65
N SER A 426 -40.13 20.77 36.74
CA SER A 426 -41.03 21.02 35.61
C SER A 426 -40.39 21.98 34.59
N GLU A 427 -39.71 23.03 35.04
CA GLU A 427 -38.91 23.90 34.17
C GLU A 427 -37.75 23.14 33.50
N LEU A 428 -37.07 22.28 34.26
CA LEU A 428 -35.98 21.45 33.73
C LEU A 428 -36.50 20.44 32.70
N LEU A 429 -37.60 19.76 32.98
CA LEU A 429 -38.31 18.89 32.03
C LEU A 429 -38.75 19.66 30.78
N GLY A 430 -39.26 20.88 30.94
CA GLY A 430 -39.62 21.76 29.84
C GLY A 430 -38.42 22.13 28.96
N SER A 431 -37.28 22.45 29.58
CA SER A 431 -36.03 22.72 28.85
C SER A 431 -35.47 21.47 28.15
N THR A 432 -35.56 20.31 28.81
CA THR A 432 -35.11 19.02 28.27
C THR A 432 -35.98 18.59 27.10
N SER A 433 -37.30 18.78 27.17
CA SER A 433 -38.22 18.51 26.07
C SER A 433 -37.89 19.37 24.84
N ARG A 434 -37.59 20.66 25.03
CA ARG A 434 -37.17 21.54 23.92
C ARG A 434 -35.80 21.15 23.36
N ALA A 435 -34.87 20.75 24.21
CA ALA A 435 -33.56 20.25 23.77
C ALA A 435 -33.70 18.95 22.99
N PHE A 436 -34.60 18.05 23.40
CA PHE A 436 -34.91 16.81 22.71
C PHE A 436 -35.56 17.06 21.35
N GLU A 437 -36.53 17.98 21.29
CA GLU A 437 -37.17 18.39 20.02
C GLU A 437 -36.14 19.00 19.04
N THR A 438 -35.24 19.85 19.54
CA THR A 438 -34.16 20.45 18.73
C THR A 438 -33.16 19.40 18.25
N THR A 439 -32.81 18.44 19.12
CA THR A 439 -31.88 17.36 18.78
C THR A 439 -32.50 16.40 17.77
N SER A 440 -33.79 16.05 17.94
CA SER A 440 -34.55 15.22 17.02
C SER A 440 -34.58 15.85 15.63
N ARG A 441 -34.86 17.15 15.54
CA ARG A 441 -34.87 17.87 14.25
C ARG A 441 -33.49 17.89 13.58
N ARG A 442 -32.42 18.10 14.35
CA ARG A 442 -31.05 18.03 13.82
C ARG A 442 -30.67 16.62 13.36
N LEU A 443 -31.16 15.60 14.05
CA LEU A 443 -30.96 14.21 13.66
C LEU A 443 -31.65 13.92 12.33
N GLU A 444 -32.89 14.41 12.16
CA GLU A 444 -33.66 14.33 10.92
C GLU A 444 -32.93 15.03 9.76
N GLU A 445 -32.48 16.27 9.96
CA GLU A 445 -31.68 17.02 8.97
C GLU A 445 -30.36 16.30 8.63
N SER A 446 -29.72 15.66 9.61
CA SER A 446 -28.52 14.85 9.39
C SER A 446 -28.79 13.57 8.60
N PHE A 447 -29.94 12.92 8.84
CA PHE A 447 -30.33 11.73 8.08
C PHE A 447 -30.66 12.08 6.63
N ASP A 448 -31.36 13.18 6.39
CA ASP A 448 -31.65 13.67 5.03
C ASP A 448 -30.36 14.05 4.28
N ALA A 449 -29.45 14.76 4.93
CA ALA A 449 -28.14 15.09 4.36
C ALA A 449 -27.31 13.84 4.05
N GLY A 450 -27.32 12.85 4.94
CA GLY A 450 -26.66 11.56 4.75
C GLY A 450 -27.25 10.77 3.58
N ALA A 451 -28.59 10.72 3.47
CA ALA A 451 -29.29 10.06 2.37
C ALA A 451 -28.99 10.72 1.01
N ALA A 452 -28.97 12.05 0.96
CA ALA A 452 -28.61 12.79 -0.26
C ALA A 452 -27.15 12.54 -0.68
N ALA A 453 -26.22 12.51 0.29
CA ALA A 453 -24.82 12.18 0.01
C ALA A 453 -24.65 10.75 -0.50
N LEU A 454 -25.37 9.78 0.08
CA LEU A 454 -25.36 8.40 -0.37
C LEU A 454 -25.91 8.26 -1.80
N ALA A 455 -27.00 8.96 -2.12
CA ALA A 455 -27.57 8.98 -3.46
C ALA A 455 -26.59 9.57 -4.49
N GLY A 456 -25.94 10.70 -4.18
CA GLY A 456 -24.93 11.31 -5.05
C GLY A 456 -23.71 10.41 -5.26
N THR A 457 -23.28 9.69 -4.20
CA THR A 457 -22.18 8.72 -4.30
C THR A 457 -22.55 7.52 -5.17
N ALA A 458 -23.77 7.00 -5.04
CA ALA A 458 -24.27 5.90 -5.87
C ALA A 458 -24.35 6.30 -7.35
N GLU A 459 -24.79 7.52 -7.66
CA GLU A 459 -24.84 8.06 -9.02
C GLU A 459 -23.43 8.19 -9.62
N SER A 460 -22.47 8.73 -8.86
CA SER A 460 -21.07 8.82 -9.27
C SER A 460 -20.45 7.43 -9.51
N HIS A 461 -20.73 6.44 -8.67
CA HIS A 461 -20.27 5.07 -8.88
C HIS A 461 -20.86 4.45 -10.15
N GLN A 462 -22.13 4.72 -10.45
CA GLN A 462 -22.77 4.22 -11.66
C GLN A 462 -22.17 4.86 -12.92
N GLU A 463 -21.79 6.14 -12.85
CA GLU A 463 -21.10 6.84 -13.94
C GLU A 463 -19.67 6.34 -14.14
N ALA A 464 -18.93 6.11 -13.05
CA ALA A 464 -17.61 5.48 -13.09
C ALA A 464 -17.64 4.07 -13.72
N ALA A 465 -18.66 3.27 -13.37
CA ALA A 465 -18.85 1.95 -13.96
C ALA A 465 -19.10 2.01 -15.48
N ARG A 466 -19.93 2.96 -15.95
CA ARG A 466 -20.16 3.18 -17.39
C ARG A 466 -18.89 3.62 -18.13
N LEU A 467 -18.07 4.48 -17.50
CA LEU A 467 -16.78 4.90 -18.06
C LEU A 467 -15.80 3.72 -18.19
N LEU A 468 -15.72 2.87 -17.16
CA LEU A 468 -14.91 1.64 -17.18
C LEU A 468 -15.36 0.68 -18.29
N GLU A 469 -16.67 0.47 -18.46
CA GLU A 469 -17.22 -0.36 -19.52
C GLU A 469 -16.88 0.19 -20.92
N ARG A 470 -16.95 1.52 -21.09
CA ARG A 470 -16.55 2.20 -22.32
C ARG A 470 -15.06 2.02 -22.62
N HIS A 471 -14.19 2.17 -21.61
CA HIS A 471 -12.75 1.97 -21.77
C HIS A 471 -12.40 0.51 -22.10
N THR A 472 -13.11 -0.45 -21.49
CA THR A 472 -12.94 -1.87 -21.80
C THR A 472 -13.29 -2.15 -23.26
N THR A 473 -14.40 -1.58 -23.75
CA THR A 473 -14.82 -1.70 -25.15
C THR A 473 -13.81 -1.08 -26.12
N GLU A 474 -13.24 0.09 -25.78
CA GLU A 474 -12.19 0.72 -26.60
C GLU A 474 -10.90 -0.10 -26.61
N LEU A 475 -10.52 -0.71 -25.49
CA LEU A 475 -9.36 -1.61 -25.43
C LEU A 475 -9.55 -2.84 -26.32
N ASP A 476 -10.74 -3.45 -26.33
CA ASP A 476 -11.04 -4.58 -27.21
C ASP A 476 -10.91 -4.17 -28.69
N ARG A 477 -11.49 -3.02 -29.04
CA ARG A 477 -11.40 -2.46 -30.39
C ARG A 477 -9.95 -2.15 -30.79
N LEU A 478 -9.16 -1.60 -29.88
CA LEU A 478 -7.75 -1.30 -30.11
C LEU A 478 -6.93 -2.60 -30.30
N THR A 479 -7.25 -3.64 -29.54
CA THR A 479 -6.64 -4.97 -29.66
C THR A 479 -6.97 -5.60 -31.03
N GLU A 480 -8.23 -5.55 -31.47
CA GLU A 480 -8.66 -6.03 -32.78
C GLU A 480 -8.00 -5.25 -33.92
N THR A 481 -7.94 -3.92 -33.81
CA THR A 481 -7.30 -3.06 -34.81
C THR A 481 -5.79 -3.33 -34.90
N THR A 482 -5.14 -3.58 -33.75
CA THR A 482 -3.72 -3.91 -33.67
C THR A 482 -3.45 -5.27 -34.31
N ALA A 483 -4.29 -6.27 -34.03
CA ALA A 483 -4.19 -7.59 -34.64
C ALA A 483 -4.39 -7.54 -36.16
N ALA A 484 -5.39 -6.78 -36.65
CA ALA A 484 -5.61 -6.57 -38.07
C ALA A 484 -4.42 -5.86 -38.75
N THR A 485 -3.83 -4.87 -38.07
CA THR A 485 -2.65 -4.15 -38.56
C THR A 485 -1.42 -5.06 -38.62
N ALA A 486 -1.19 -5.87 -37.58
CA ALA A 486 -0.12 -6.86 -37.58
C ALA A 486 -0.29 -7.88 -38.72
N GLY A 487 -1.51 -8.33 -38.98
CA GLY A 487 -1.83 -9.20 -40.11
C GLY A 487 -1.48 -8.55 -41.46
N LYS A 488 -1.87 -7.29 -41.68
CA LYS A 488 -1.53 -6.54 -42.90
C LYS A 488 -0.02 -6.35 -43.07
N LEU A 489 0.70 -6.08 -41.97
CA LEU A 489 2.18 -5.98 -41.97
C LEU A 489 2.83 -7.30 -42.36
N LEU A 490 2.32 -8.42 -41.87
CA LEU A 490 2.80 -9.75 -42.23
C LEU A 490 2.58 -10.03 -43.73
N THR A 491 1.40 -9.72 -44.26
CA THR A 491 1.09 -9.87 -45.69
C THR A 491 1.96 -8.96 -46.56
N ALA A 492 2.21 -7.73 -46.12
CA ALA A 492 3.10 -6.80 -46.82
C ALA A 492 4.55 -7.31 -46.83
N ALA A 493 5.03 -7.84 -45.69
CA ALA A 493 6.36 -8.43 -45.58
C ALA A 493 6.51 -9.67 -46.48
N GLN A 494 5.51 -10.55 -46.52
CA GLN A 494 5.47 -11.70 -47.43
C GLN A 494 5.48 -11.25 -48.90
N SER A 495 4.66 -10.25 -49.25
CA SER A 495 4.62 -9.71 -50.62
C SER A 495 5.95 -9.10 -51.04
N ALA A 496 6.61 -8.36 -50.13
CA ALA A 496 7.94 -7.83 -50.36
C ALA A 496 8.97 -8.96 -50.57
N ASN A 497 8.90 -10.03 -49.77
CA ASN A 497 9.79 -11.17 -49.91
C ASN A 497 9.61 -11.85 -51.27
N THR A 498 8.37 -12.08 -51.71
CA THR A 498 8.05 -12.60 -53.05
C THR A 498 8.56 -11.69 -54.17
N ALA A 499 8.44 -10.37 -54.01
CA ALA A 499 8.97 -9.40 -54.97
C ALA A 499 10.51 -9.47 -55.05
N PHE A 500 11.21 -9.59 -53.91
CA PHE A 500 12.66 -9.77 -53.89
C PHE A 500 13.10 -11.10 -54.52
N ASP A 501 12.39 -12.20 -54.27
CA ASP A 501 12.67 -13.49 -54.91
C ASP A 501 12.46 -13.43 -56.42
N THR A 502 11.39 -12.74 -56.86
CA THR A 502 11.12 -12.52 -58.29
C THR A 502 12.20 -11.66 -58.94
N LEU A 503 12.66 -10.61 -58.26
CA LEU A 503 13.76 -9.76 -58.73
C LEU A 503 15.08 -10.53 -58.82
N ARG A 504 15.34 -11.40 -57.84
CA ARG A 504 16.52 -12.27 -57.84
C ARG A 504 16.48 -13.28 -58.99
N ALA A 505 15.30 -13.83 -59.28
CA ALA A 505 15.09 -14.72 -60.42
C ALA A 505 15.28 -13.99 -61.76
N SER A 506 14.69 -12.80 -61.92
CA SER A 506 14.83 -12.01 -63.15
C SER A 506 16.28 -11.56 -63.38
N GLN A 507 17.00 -11.22 -62.32
CA GLN A 507 18.42 -10.84 -62.40
C GLN A 507 19.29 -12.03 -62.84
N ARG A 508 19.03 -13.25 -62.33
CA ARG A 508 19.71 -14.46 -62.81
C ARG A 508 19.43 -14.72 -64.28
N GLN A 509 18.17 -14.66 -64.69
CA GLN A 509 17.78 -14.88 -66.08
C GLN A 509 18.39 -13.84 -67.02
N PHE A 510 18.46 -12.58 -66.60
CA PHE A 510 19.13 -11.53 -67.37
C PHE A 510 20.63 -11.80 -67.54
N LEU A 511 21.31 -12.25 -66.48
CA LEU A 511 22.74 -12.59 -66.55
C LEU A 511 22.98 -13.77 -67.49
N ASP A 512 22.13 -14.80 -67.45
CA ASP A 512 22.21 -15.95 -68.36
C ASP A 512 21.97 -15.54 -69.82
N ASP A 513 20.94 -14.73 -70.10
CA ASP A 513 20.66 -14.24 -71.46
C ASP A 513 21.79 -13.35 -71.99
N LEU A 514 22.39 -12.53 -71.11
CA LEU A 514 23.52 -11.69 -71.46
C LEU A 514 24.76 -12.54 -71.78
N GLN A 515 25.02 -13.59 -71.01
CA GLN A 515 26.09 -14.55 -71.31
C GLN A 515 25.86 -15.21 -72.68
N GLN A 516 24.65 -15.71 -72.94
CA GLN A 516 24.31 -16.37 -74.20
C GLN A 516 24.44 -15.43 -75.40
N ARG A 517 24.03 -14.16 -75.26
CA ARG A 517 24.20 -13.15 -76.32
C ARG A 517 25.66 -12.82 -76.60
N VAL A 518 26.49 -12.75 -75.58
CA VAL A 518 27.94 -12.53 -75.75
C VAL A 518 28.58 -13.73 -76.45
N GLU A 519 28.21 -14.95 -76.09
CA GLU A 519 28.68 -16.16 -76.78
C GLU A 519 28.24 -16.18 -78.25
N ASN A 520 26.97 -15.85 -78.55
CA ASN A 520 26.46 -15.76 -79.92
C ASN A 520 27.16 -14.65 -80.72
N GLN A 521 27.37 -13.46 -80.14
CA GLN A 521 28.12 -12.39 -80.80
C GLN A 521 29.56 -12.80 -81.08
N SER A 522 30.20 -13.53 -80.15
CA SER A 522 31.54 -14.07 -80.38
C SER A 522 31.57 -15.08 -81.51
N ALA A 523 30.52 -15.91 -81.68
CA ALA A 523 30.41 -16.84 -82.79
C ALA A 523 30.25 -16.12 -84.13
N VAL A 524 29.34 -15.14 -84.20
CA VAL A 524 29.13 -14.32 -85.40
C VAL A 524 30.38 -13.52 -85.79
N LEU A 525 31.11 -12.96 -84.80
CA LEU A 525 32.39 -12.30 -85.05
C LEU A 525 33.44 -13.26 -85.61
N ARG A 526 33.45 -14.51 -85.17
CA ARG A 526 34.37 -15.54 -85.66
C ARG A 526 34.05 -15.91 -87.10
N ASP A 527 32.78 -16.15 -87.41
CA ASP A 527 32.32 -16.43 -88.79
C ASP A 527 32.63 -15.25 -89.73
N TRP A 528 32.42 -14.01 -89.28
CA TRP A 528 32.73 -12.82 -90.07
C TRP A 528 34.24 -12.65 -90.33
N LEU A 529 35.08 -12.95 -89.33
CA LEU A 529 36.54 -12.90 -89.49
C LEU A 529 37.05 -13.99 -90.44
N ASP A 530 36.47 -15.18 -90.41
CA ASP A 530 36.79 -16.26 -91.35
C ASP A 530 36.34 -15.90 -92.77
N GLU A 531 35.11 -15.42 -92.97
CA GLU A 531 34.61 -14.97 -94.28
C GLU A 531 35.44 -13.81 -94.84
N TYR A 532 35.82 -12.85 -93.98
CA TYR A 532 36.71 -11.75 -94.35
C TYR A 532 38.09 -12.27 -94.75
N GLY A 533 38.65 -13.22 -93.99
CA GLY A 533 39.92 -13.88 -94.29
C GLY A 533 39.93 -14.57 -95.64
N ASP A 534 38.90 -15.37 -95.94
CA ASP A 534 38.73 -16.04 -97.22
C ASP A 534 38.61 -15.05 -98.38
N LYS A 535 37.82 -13.98 -98.20
CA LYS A 535 37.63 -12.95 -99.22
C LYS A 535 38.92 -12.18 -99.52
N VAL A 536 39.69 -11.84 -98.49
CA VAL A 536 41.00 -11.19 -98.65
C VAL A 536 42.00 -12.13 -99.31
N HIS A 537 42.02 -13.41 -98.94
CA HIS A 537 42.88 -14.40 -99.58
C HIS A 537 42.56 -14.56 -101.07
N HIS A 538 41.27 -14.66 -101.43
CA HIS A 538 40.84 -14.78 -102.81
C HIS A 538 41.20 -13.53 -103.62
N GLN A 539 40.92 -12.33 -103.08
CA GLN A 539 41.30 -11.08 -103.75
C GLN A 539 42.80 -10.91 -103.93
N THR A 540 43.59 -11.32 -102.93
CA THR A 540 45.06 -11.26 -103.01
C THR A 540 45.56 -12.23 -104.07
N ARG A 541 45.02 -13.45 -104.12
CA ARG A 541 45.36 -14.45 -105.13
C ARG A 541 45.02 -13.97 -106.54
N ASP A 542 43.80 -13.48 -106.77
CA ASP A 542 43.37 -12.97 -108.08
C ASP A 542 44.25 -11.81 -108.54
N ARG A 543 44.60 -10.90 -107.62
CA ARG A 543 45.53 -9.80 -107.91
C ARG A 543 46.94 -10.28 -108.25
N LEU A 544 47.46 -11.27 -107.54
CA LEU A 544 48.76 -11.87 -107.82
C LEU A 544 48.76 -12.58 -109.18
N GLU A 545 47.70 -13.33 -109.52
CA GLU A 545 47.57 -13.99 -110.83
C GLU A 545 47.47 -12.96 -111.97
N THR A 546 46.71 -11.87 -111.77
CA THR A 546 46.62 -10.76 -112.72
C THR A 546 47.95 -10.03 -112.89
N TRP A 547 48.68 -9.81 -111.78
CA TRP A 547 50.01 -9.22 -111.82
C TRP A 547 51.03 -10.11 -112.53
N ASP A 548 50.99 -11.42 -112.30
CA ASP A 548 51.87 -12.38 -112.96
C ASP A 548 51.56 -12.47 -114.48
N ALA A 549 50.29 -12.38 -114.87
CA ALA A 549 49.87 -12.29 -116.26
C ALA A 549 50.42 -11.02 -116.95
N HIS A 550 50.22 -9.84 -116.34
CA HIS A 550 50.77 -8.58 -116.87
C HIS A 550 52.29 -8.58 -116.93
N THR A 551 52.96 -9.16 -115.94
CA THR A 551 54.42 -9.25 -115.91
C THR A 551 54.94 -10.16 -117.03
N ARG A 552 54.26 -11.29 -117.30
CA ARG A 552 54.55 -12.16 -118.45
C ARG A 552 54.31 -11.47 -119.79
N GLU A 553 53.20 -10.76 -119.93
CA GLU A 553 52.89 -10.00 -121.15
C GLU A 553 53.92 -8.89 -121.41
N PHE A 554 54.29 -8.13 -120.38
CA PHE A 554 55.34 -7.12 -120.45
C PHE A 554 56.70 -7.73 -120.83
N ALA A 555 57.08 -8.86 -120.20
CA ALA A 555 58.32 -9.56 -120.51
C ALA A 555 58.35 -10.08 -121.96
N ALA A 556 57.22 -10.62 -122.45
CA ALA A 556 57.08 -11.06 -123.84
C ALA A 556 57.19 -9.88 -124.82
N HIS A 557 56.53 -8.76 -124.53
CA HIS A 557 56.62 -7.54 -125.34
C HIS A 557 58.05 -6.97 -125.35
N MET A 558 58.74 -6.96 -124.21
CA MET A 558 60.15 -6.56 -124.11
C MET A 558 61.08 -7.49 -124.89
N LEU A 559 60.85 -8.80 -124.86
CA LEU A 559 61.59 -9.78 -125.66
C LEU A 559 61.40 -9.54 -127.16
N GLN A 560 60.15 -9.33 -127.59
CA GLN A 560 59.83 -9.02 -128.99
C GLN A 560 60.47 -7.71 -129.44
N THR A 561 60.44 -6.69 -128.58
CA THR A 561 61.08 -5.39 -128.87
C THR A 561 62.60 -5.54 -128.95
N SER A 562 63.21 -6.35 -128.07
CA SER A 562 64.64 -6.67 -128.11
C SER A 562 65.03 -7.46 -129.36
N GLN A 563 64.20 -8.39 -129.82
CA GLN A 563 64.42 -9.15 -131.05
C GLN A 563 64.30 -8.25 -132.28
N ALA A 564 63.29 -7.38 -132.33
CA ALA A 564 63.16 -6.37 -133.39
C ALA A 564 64.35 -5.39 -133.39
N LEU A 565 64.83 -4.96 -132.23
CA LEU A 565 66.06 -4.15 -132.13
C LEU A 565 67.29 -4.92 -132.60
N ALA A 566 67.41 -6.22 -132.29
CA ALA A 566 68.50 -7.06 -132.79
C ALA A 566 68.45 -7.21 -134.32
N GLU A 567 67.27 -7.41 -134.92
CA GLU A 567 67.09 -7.44 -136.38
C GLU A 567 67.47 -6.11 -137.03
N VAL A 568 67.08 -4.97 -136.44
CA VAL A 568 67.46 -3.63 -136.93
C VAL A 568 68.97 -3.42 -136.81
N VAL A 569 69.60 -3.87 -135.72
CA VAL A 569 71.07 -3.81 -135.56
C VAL A 569 71.78 -4.72 -136.58
N ASP A 570 71.28 -5.92 -136.83
CA ASP A 570 71.79 -6.82 -137.86
C ASP A 570 71.60 -6.22 -139.27
N GLU A 571 70.49 -5.52 -139.52
CA GLU A 571 70.24 -4.82 -140.79
C GLU A 571 71.18 -3.61 -140.97
N ILE A 572 71.49 -2.89 -139.89
CA ILE A 572 72.49 -1.81 -139.88
C ILE A 572 73.89 -2.39 -140.11
N ASP A 573 74.26 -3.51 -139.49
CA ASP A 573 75.56 -4.17 -139.69
C ASP A 573 75.69 -4.75 -141.10
N ALA A 574 74.61 -5.29 -141.68
CA ALA A 574 74.55 -5.72 -143.07
C ALA A 574 74.71 -4.55 -144.05
N LYS A 575 74.04 -3.41 -143.80
CA LYS A 575 74.21 -2.18 -144.60
C LYS A 575 75.60 -1.57 -144.44
N ALA A 576 76.21 -1.63 -143.25
CA ALA A 576 77.58 -1.18 -143.01
C ALA A 576 78.59 -2.04 -143.79
N LYS A 577 78.40 -3.37 -143.84
CA LYS A 577 79.21 -4.29 -144.64
C LYS A 577 79.02 -4.11 -146.15
N ALA A 578 77.83 -3.74 -146.60
CA ALA A 578 77.56 -3.39 -148.01
C ALA A 578 78.24 -2.07 -148.43
N SER A 579 78.33 -1.08 -147.53
CA SER A 579 79.03 0.19 -147.77
C SER A 579 80.57 0.07 -147.81
N ALA A 580 81.14 -1.07 -147.40
CA ALA A 580 82.59 -1.31 -147.39
C ALA A 580 83.11 -2.03 -148.65
N ARG A 581 82.24 -2.31 -149.64
CA ARG A 581 82.62 -2.87 -150.94
C ARG A 581 81.91 -2.12 -152.07
N ALA A 582 82.63 -1.16 -152.64
CA ALA A 582 82.55 -0.68 -154.03
C ALA A 582 81.20 -0.16 -154.57
#